data_AF-A0A8X6WE52-F1
#
_entry.id   AF-A0A8X6WE52-F1
#
_cell.length_a   1.000
_cell.length_b   1.000
_cell.length_c   1.000
_cell.angle_alpha   90.00
_cell.angle_beta   90.00
_cell.angle_gamma   90.00
#
_symmetry.space_group_name_H-M   'P 1'
#
loop_
_entity.id
_entity.type
_entity.pdbx_description
1 polymer ?
#
loop_
_entity_poly.entity_id
_entity_poly.type
_entity_poly.pdbx_seq_one_letter_code
_entity_poly.pdbx_strand_id
1 'polypeptide(L)'
;MFYKDTPGEFDDVDLTTAGKNLGLKQRYERVKEGKIFDMCGILHIDLGTQPRLLISGTTVRVRLLKAKDNFSLLAKTGAFRLQIENISLFIRKCDISSSIVIAHEKALEQALVQMPFTRIETKTFTLSSGLKSVIIPNAMNGILPSRMVFGLISNSAFNGDFKLNPFNFKNYNLSYISLSENGVQIPMSAYTPSYKNNLYSRNYLSLYLQILPNTIQT
;
A
#
# COMPACT_ATOMS: atom_id res chain seq x y z
N MET A 1 5.74 6.71 -14.83
CA MET A 1 6.87 6.77 -13.86
C MET A 1 7.23 5.41 -13.23
N PHE A 2 6.58 4.30 -13.61
CA PHE A 2 6.90 2.99 -13.03
C PHE A 2 7.99 2.29 -13.84
N TYR A 3 9.20 2.25 -13.29
CA TYR A 3 10.28 1.36 -13.71
C TYR A 3 10.64 0.50 -12.50
N LYS A 4 10.72 -0.82 -12.68
CA LYS A 4 10.97 -1.74 -11.57
C LYS A 4 12.39 -1.57 -11.05
N ASP A 5 12.54 -1.43 -9.74
CA ASP A 5 13.85 -1.42 -9.09
C ASP A 5 14.54 -2.77 -9.23
N THR A 6 15.87 -2.75 -9.31
CA THR A 6 16.67 -3.97 -9.38
C THR A 6 16.55 -4.74 -8.06
N PRO A 7 16.17 -6.04 -8.08
CA PRO A 7 16.08 -6.84 -6.86
C PRO A 7 17.37 -6.83 -6.05
N GLY A 8 17.26 -6.56 -4.74
CA GLY A 8 18.40 -6.49 -3.82
C GLY A 8 19.13 -5.14 -3.79
N GLU A 9 18.87 -4.25 -4.75
CA GLU A 9 19.61 -2.99 -4.93
C GLU A 9 18.67 -1.77 -4.84
N PHE A 10 17.55 -1.90 -4.12
CA PHE A 10 16.51 -0.86 -4.00
C PHE A 10 17.03 0.45 -3.39
N ASP A 11 17.98 0.35 -2.45
CA ASP A 11 18.59 1.49 -1.75
C ASP A 11 19.83 2.04 -2.49
N ASP A 12 20.20 1.46 -3.64
CA ASP A 12 21.31 1.99 -4.44
C ASP A 12 20.88 3.26 -5.17
N VAL A 13 21.44 4.37 -4.73
CA VAL A 13 21.18 5.72 -5.22
C VAL A 13 22.25 6.24 -6.18
N ASP A 14 23.17 5.37 -6.63
CA ASP A 14 24.18 5.74 -7.61
C ASP A 14 23.59 5.82 -9.02
N LEU A 15 23.79 6.98 -9.65
CA LEU A 15 23.32 7.29 -11.00
C LEU A 15 24.43 7.10 -12.05
N THR A 16 25.67 6.83 -11.64
CA THR A 16 26.78 6.55 -12.57
C THR A 16 26.64 5.18 -13.24
N THR A 17 27.52 4.84 -14.17
CA THR A 17 27.55 3.51 -14.79
C THR A 17 27.67 2.37 -13.77
N ALA A 18 28.29 2.62 -12.60
CA ALA A 18 28.47 1.63 -11.54
C ALA A 18 27.20 1.35 -10.72
N GLY A 19 26.20 2.23 -10.77
CA GLY A 19 24.95 2.04 -10.04
C GLY A 19 24.19 0.79 -10.51
N LYS A 20 23.56 0.09 -9.57
CA LYS A 20 22.93 -1.21 -9.79
C LYS A 20 21.41 -1.13 -9.86
N ASN A 21 20.81 -0.08 -9.29
CA ASN A 21 19.38 0.18 -9.43
C ASN A 21 19.04 0.77 -10.82
N LEU A 22 18.76 -0.11 -11.78
CA LEU A 22 18.47 0.29 -13.16
C LEU A 22 17.14 1.05 -13.27
N GLY A 23 16.15 0.67 -12.46
CA GLY A 23 14.85 1.35 -12.41
C GLY A 23 14.98 2.80 -11.95
N LEU A 24 15.83 3.08 -10.94
CA LEU A 24 16.12 4.44 -10.52
C LEU A 24 16.78 5.26 -11.63
N LYS A 25 17.77 4.70 -12.34
CA LYS A 25 18.43 5.40 -13.45
C LYS A 25 17.44 5.79 -14.55
N GLN A 26 16.56 4.87 -14.95
CA GLN A 26 15.53 5.14 -15.95
C GLN A 26 14.57 6.24 -15.50
N ARG A 27 14.15 6.22 -14.22
CA ARG A 27 13.34 7.29 -13.64
C ARG A 27 14.07 8.62 -13.65
N TYR A 28 15.33 8.65 -13.24
CA TYR A 28 16.16 9.85 -13.21
C TYR A 28 16.33 10.45 -14.61
N GLU A 29 16.74 9.66 -15.60
CA GLU A 29 16.96 10.14 -16.98
C GLU A 29 15.69 10.75 -17.61
N ARG A 30 14.51 10.24 -17.25
CA ARG A 30 13.22 10.78 -17.71
C ARG A 30 12.92 12.19 -17.16
N VAL A 31 13.36 12.49 -15.94
CA VAL A 31 12.96 13.70 -15.19
C VAL A 31 14.12 14.66 -14.87
N LYS A 32 15.35 14.29 -15.22
CA LYS A 32 16.53 15.16 -15.03
C LYS A 32 16.31 16.52 -15.68
N GLU A 33 16.96 17.54 -15.14
CA GLU A 33 16.80 18.94 -15.57
C GLU A 33 15.39 19.52 -15.31
N GLY A 34 14.60 18.89 -14.44
CA GLY A 34 13.28 19.41 -14.05
C GLY A 34 12.18 19.14 -15.08
N LYS A 35 12.35 18.12 -15.93
CA LYS A 35 11.33 17.75 -16.90
C LYS A 35 10.05 17.32 -16.19
N ILE A 36 8.95 17.91 -16.64
CA ILE A 36 7.60 17.57 -16.16
C ILE A 36 7.23 16.18 -16.67
N PHE A 37 6.55 15.42 -15.82
CA PHE A 37 5.97 14.14 -16.19
C PHE A 37 4.56 14.03 -15.63
N ASP A 38 3.75 13.19 -16.26
CA ASP A 38 2.40 12.88 -15.87
C ASP A 38 2.32 11.50 -15.17
N MET A 39 1.34 11.37 -14.28
CA MET A 39 0.97 10.10 -13.66
C MET A 39 -0.56 10.02 -13.61
N CYS A 40 -1.08 8.83 -13.90
CA CYS A 40 -2.49 8.50 -13.75
C CYS A 40 -2.61 7.18 -13.01
N GLY A 41 -3.59 7.10 -12.11
CA GLY A 41 -3.83 5.92 -11.29
C GLY A 41 -5.15 6.04 -10.55
N ILE A 42 -5.62 4.91 -10.02
CA ILE A 42 -6.81 4.89 -9.18
C ILE A 42 -6.52 5.49 -7.81
N LEU A 43 -7.50 6.17 -7.23
CA LEU A 43 -7.44 6.57 -5.83
C LEU A 43 -7.80 5.35 -4.97
N HIS A 44 -6.82 4.78 -4.28
CA HIS A 44 -7.01 3.64 -3.39
C HIS A 44 -7.71 4.06 -2.09
N ILE A 45 -9.01 4.30 -2.16
CA ILE A 45 -9.89 4.56 -1.02
C ILE A 45 -10.85 3.39 -0.81
N ASP A 46 -11.18 3.08 0.43
CA ASP A 46 -12.05 1.94 0.78
C ASP A 46 -13.39 1.99 0.01
N LEU A 47 -14.03 3.16 -0.05
CA LEU A 47 -15.29 3.37 -0.79
C LEU A 47 -15.14 3.21 -2.32
N GLY A 48 -13.92 3.34 -2.85
CA GLY A 48 -13.63 3.13 -4.26
C GLY A 48 -13.45 1.67 -4.65
N THR A 49 -13.39 0.75 -3.67
CA THR A 49 -13.22 -0.70 -3.92
C THR A 49 -14.53 -1.44 -4.11
N GLN A 50 -15.68 -0.83 -3.78
CA GLN A 50 -16.99 -1.47 -3.88
C GLN A 50 -17.61 -1.26 -5.29
N PRO A 51 -18.43 -2.20 -5.79
CA PRO A 51 -18.86 -2.22 -7.19
C PRO A 51 -20.04 -1.28 -7.54
N ARG A 52 -20.70 -0.70 -6.54
CA ARG A 52 -21.89 0.16 -6.69
C ARG A 52 -21.48 1.60 -6.95
N LEU A 53 -22.28 2.32 -7.74
CA LEU A 53 -22.13 3.76 -7.90
C LEU A 53 -22.68 4.48 -6.68
N LEU A 54 -22.10 5.65 -6.38
CA LEU A 54 -22.67 6.55 -5.39
C LEU A 54 -24.01 7.08 -5.89
N ILE A 55 -24.94 7.26 -4.96
CA ILE A 55 -26.30 7.71 -5.29
C ILE A 55 -26.29 9.19 -5.63
N SER A 56 -27.18 9.58 -6.55
CA SER A 56 -27.39 10.97 -6.93
C SER A 56 -27.63 11.86 -5.71
N GLY A 57 -27.05 13.07 -5.73
CA GLY A 57 -27.12 13.99 -4.59
C GLY A 57 -26.07 13.75 -3.49
N THR A 58 -25.25 12.69 -3.56
CA THR A 58 -24.17 12.48 -2.58
C THR A 58 -23.03 13.47 -2.81
N THR A 59 -22.74 14.31 -1.82
CA THR A 59 -21.58 15.21 -1.85
C THR A 59 -20.33 14.47 -1.39
N VAL A 60 -19.31 14.38 -2.26
CA VAL A 60 -18.01 13.77 -1.93
C VAL A 60 -16.95 14.84 -1.79
N ARG A 61 -16.28 14.87 -0.64
CA ARG A 61 -15.13 15.75 -0.39
C ARG A 61 -13.85 14.91 -0.31
N VAL A 62 -12.93 15.12 -1.23
CA VAL A 62 -11.62 14.47 -1.25
C VAL A 62 -10.55 15.47 -0.83
N ARG A 63 -9.73 15.11 0.15
CA ARG A 63 -8.54 15.88 0.57
C ARG A 63 -7.30 15.02 0.38
N LEU A 64 -6.41 15.44 -0.52
CA LEU A 64 -5.13 14.79 -0.76
C LEU A 64 -4.03 15.60 -0.07
N LEU A 65 -3.15 14.90 0.64
CA LEU A 65 -1.98 15.50 1.29
C LEU A 65 -0.73 15.00 0.59
N LYS A 66 0.12 15.93 0.13
CA LYS A 66 1.39 15.57 -0.49
C LYS A 66 2.32 14.98 0.57
N ALA A 67 2.89 13.82 0.29
CA ALA A 67 3.96 13.27 1.11
C ALA A 67 5.22 14.17 1.04
N LYS A 68 6.08 14.06 2.05
CA LYS A 68 7.35 14.80 2.09
C LYS A 68 8.28 14.32 0.99
N ASP A 69 9.13 15.22 0.48
CA ASP A 69 10.03 14.91 -0.63
C ASP A 69 11.03 13.79 -0.28
N ASN A 70 11.49 13.73 0.97
CA ASN A 70 12.38 12.68 1.47
C ASN A 70 11.72 11.28 1.56
N PHE A 71 10.40 11.22 1.49
CA PHE A 71 9.66 9.96 1.39
C PHE A 71 9.32 9.64 -0.08
N SER A 72 8.96 10.66 -0.87
CA SER A 72 8.53 10.47 -2.26
C SER A 72 9.68 10.29 -3.25
N LEU A 73 10.89 10.75 -2.92
CA LEU A 73 12.05 10.74 -3.82
C LEU A 73 13.19 9.89 -3.24
N LEU A 74 13.85 9.15 -4.14
CA LEU A 74 15.05 8.39 -3.86
C LEU A 74 16.23 9.07 -4.56
N ALA A 75 17.22 9.54 -3.81
CA ALA A 75 18.37 10.29 -4.29
C ALA A 75 19.57 10.25 -3.32
N LYS A 76 20.78 10.45 -3.85
CA LYS A 76 22.00 10.54 -3.04
C LYS A 76 22.03 11.76 -2.11
N THR A 77 21.34 12.83 -2.48
CA THR A 77 21.27 14.10 -1.74
C THR A 77 19.83 14.59 -1.64
N GLY A 78 19.54 15.43 -0.64
CA GLY A 78 18.24 16.07 -0.46
C GLY A 78 18.01 17.33 -1.30
N ALA A 79 18.74 17.48 -2.40
CA ALA A 79 18.64 18.67 -3.26
C ALA A 79 17.40 18.65 -4.18
N PHE A 80 16.79 17.49 -4.37
CA PHE A 80 15.65 17.32 -5.26
C PHE A 80 14.33 17.64 -4.55
N ARG A 81 13.38 18.20 -5.30
CA ARG A 81 12.03 18.52 -4.83
C ARG A 81 10.99 18.00 -5.81
N LEU A 82 9.85 17.56 -5.28
CA LEU A 82 8.70 17.15 -6.08
C LEU A 82 7.64 18.24 -6.04
N GLN A 83 7.48 18.95 -7.16
CA GLN A 83 6.45 19.97 -7.35
C GLN A 83 5.27 19.39 -8.13
N ILE A 84 4.06 19.76 -7.70
CA ILE A 84 2.82 19.35 -8.36
C ILE A 84 2.33 20.55 -9.18
N GLU A 85 2.34 20.43 -10.50
CA GLU A 85 1.87 21.48 -11.41
C GLU A 85 0.35 21.45 -11.59
N ASN A 86 -0.23 20.25 -11.75
CA ASN A 86 -1.66 20.07 -11.94
C ASN A 86 -2.13 18.76 -11.30
N ILE A 87 -3.32 18.78 -10.71
CA ILE A 87 -4.05 17.57 -10.27
C ILE A 87 -5.44 17.63 -10.85
N SER A 88 -5.86 16.55 -11.50
CA SER A 88 -7.22 16.35 -11.97
C SER A 88 -7.78 15.04 -11.43
N LEU A 89 -9.04 15.05 -10.98
CA LEU A 89 -9.75 13.85 -10.53
C LEU A 89 -10.84 13.51 -11.55
N PHE A 90 -10.72 12.35 -12.18
CA PHE A 90 -11.71 11.83 -13.11
C PHE A 90 -12.66 10.90 -12.37
N ILE A 91 -13.96 11.21 -12.41
CA ILE A 91 -15.01 10.42 -11.77
C ILE A 91 -15.95 9.89 -12.84
N ARG A 92 -16.26 8.59 -12.78
CA ARG A 92 -17.28 8.00 -13.64
C ARG A 92 -18.67 8.46 -13.17
N LYS A 93 -19.36 9.19 -14.04
CA LYS A 93 -20.78 9.54 -13.87
C LYS A 93 -21.63 8.70 -14.83
N CYS A 94 -22.79 8.26 -14.38
CA CYS A 94 -23.77 7.59 -15.21
C CYS A 94 -25.02 8.47 -15.31
N ASP A 95 -25.47 8.74 -16.53
CA ASP A 95 -26.74 9.42 -16.78
C ASP A 95 -27.86 8.38 -16.82
N ILE A 96 -28.96 8.66 -16.12
CA ILE A 96 -30.03 7.70 -15.86
C ILE A 96 -31.37 8.39 -16.21
N SER A 97 -32.35 7.64 -16.71
CA SER A 97 -33.69 8.17 -16.98
C SER A 97 -34.38 8.69 -15.72
N SER A 98 -35.22 9.72 -15.88
CA SER A 98 -35.95 10.34 -14.77
C SER A 98 -36.83 9.36 -14.00
N SER A 99 -37.37 8.34 -14.67
CA SER A 99 -38.19 7.29 -14.04
C SER A 99 -37.42 6.50 -12.98
N ILE A 100 -36.14 6.21 -13.20
CA ILE A 100 -35.30 5.48 -12.24
C ILE A 100 -34.91 6.40 -11.08
N VAL A 101 -34.68 7.69 -11.34
CA VAL A 101 -34.39 8.66 -10.27
C VAL A 101 -35.57 8.75 -9.29
N ILE A 102 -36.80 8.89 -9.81
CA ILE A 102 -38.02 8.91 -8.98
C ILE A 102 -38.20 7.59 -8.22
N ALA A 103 -37.91 6.45 -8.86
CA ALA A 103 -37.99 5.15 -8.21
C ALA A 103 -36.95 5.02 -7.07
N HIS A 104 -35.73 5.51 -7.25
CA HIS A 104 -34.74 5.59 -6.17
C HIS A 104 -35.21 6.50 -5.05
N GLU A 105 -35.74 7.69 -5.33
CA GLU A 105 -36.27 8.60 -4.31
C GLU A 105 -37.34 7.93 -3.44
N LYS A 106 -38.34 7.27 -4.05
CA LYS A 106 -39.36 6.50 -3.31
C LYS A 106 -38.78 5.34 -2.51
N ALA A 107 -37.78 4.64 -3.04
CA ALA A 107 -37.13 3.56 -2.30
C ALA A 107 -36.36 4.08 -1.08
N LEU A 108 -35.75 5.27 -1.18
CA LEU A 108 -35.01 5.93 -0.10
C LEU A 108 -35.91 6.43 1.02
N GLU A 109 -37.19 6.72 0.74
CA GLU A 109 -38.20 7.01 1.78
C GLU A 109 -38.49 5.79 2.66
N GLN A 110 -38.31 4.58 2.13
CA GLN A 110 -38.66 3.32 2.82
C GLN A 110 -37.44 2.64 3.45
N ALA A 111 -36.26 2.79 2.86
CA ALA A 111 -35.07 2.07 3.29
C ALA A 111 -33.77 2.85 3.07
N LEU A 112 -32.78 2.57 3.94
CA LEU A 112 -31.44 3.11 3.81
C LEU A 112 -30.62 2.36 2.76
N VAL A 113 -29.68 3.08 2.17
CA VAL A 113 -28.74 2.51 1.19
C VAL A 113 -27.61 1.84 1.93
N GLN A 114 -27.38 0.59 1.57
CA GLN A 114 -26.24 -0.16 2.04
C GLN A 114 -25.12 -0.13 0.99
N MET A 115 -23.94 0.35 1.38
CA MET A 115 -22.73 0.29 0.56
C MET A 115 -21.70 -0.57 1.27
N PRO A 116 -21.58 -1.86 0.93
CA PRO A 116 -20.58 -2.72 1.55
C PRO A 116 -19.20 -2.34 1.00
N PHE A 117 -18.23 -2.12 1.87
CA PHE A 117 -16.83 -1.94 1.48
C PHE A 117 -15.92 -2.62 2.49
N THR A 118 -14.73 -2.99 2.05
CA THR A 118 -13.68 -3.52 2.93
C THR A 118 -12.82 -2.36 3.41
N ARG A 119 -12.73 -2.19 4.73
CA ARG A 119 -11.87 -1.18 5.34
C ARG A 119 -10.43 -1.68 5.39
N ILE A 120 -9.49 -0.87 4.88
CA ILE A 120 -8.06 -1.16 4.99
C ILE A 120 -7.48 -0.29 6.12
N GLU A 121 -6.88 -0.94 7.12
CA GLU A 121 -6.22 -0.24 8.22
C GLU A 121 -4.74 -0.63 8.29
N THR A 122 -3.86 0.36 8.39
CA THR A 122 -2.44 0.15 8.62
C THR A 122 -2.10 0.49 10.06
N LYS A 123 -1.50 -0.46 10.78
CA LYS A 123 -0.91 -0.21 12.09
C LYS A 123 0.59 -0.41 12.04
N THR A 124 1.31 0.50 12.69
CA THR A 124 2.76 0.49 12.75
C THR A 124 3.21 0.21 14.17
N PHE A 125 4.15 -0.72 14.31
CA PHE A 125 4.80 -1.03 15.59
C PHE A 125 6.29 -0.77 15.43
N THR A 126 6.87 -0.01 16.36
CA THR A 126 8.31 0.28 16.35
C THR A 126 9.04 -0.74 17.21
N LEU A 127 10.07 -1.37 16.64
CA LEU A 127 10.90 -2.36 17.31
C LEU A 127 12.31 -1.80 17.54
N SER A 128 12.83 -1.94 18.76
CA SER A 128 14.22 -1.56 19.07
C SER A 128 15.22 -2.52 18.43
N SER A 129 16.41 -2.02 18.10
CA SER A 129 17.50 -2.85 17.59
C SER A 129 17.97 -3.86 18.64
N GLY A 130 18.43 -5.03 18.19
CA GLY A 130 18.98 -6.08 19.05
C GLY A 130 17.96 -7.02 19.70
N LEU A 131 16.66 -6.78 19.53
CA LEU A 131 15.61 -7.68 20.02
C LEU A 131 15.62 -9.01 19.28
N LYS A 132 15.58 -10.11 20.02
CA LYS A 132 15.47 -11.48 19.46
C LYS A 132 14.03 -11.98 19.36
N SER A 133 13.15 -11.48 20.21
CA SER A 133 11.74 -11.86 20.27
C SER A 133 10.92 -10.68 20.75
N VAL A 134 9.74 -10.50 20.15
CA VAL A 134 8.79 -9.44 20.50
C VAL A 134 7.39 -10.02 20.47
N ILE A 135 6.62 -9.72 21.51
CA ILE A 135 5.18 -10.01 21.58
C ILE A 135 4.45 -8.66 21.49
N ILE A 136 3.50 -8.55 20.58
CA ILE A 136 2.66 -7.36 20.41
C ILE A 136 1.25 -7.73 20.90
N PRO A 137 0.95 -7.50 22.20
CA PRO A 137 -0.39 -7.76 22.71
C PRO A 137 -1.40 -6.78 22.10
N ASN A 138 -2.63 -7.23 21.88
CA ASN A 138 -3.72 -6.38 21.40
C ASN A 138 -3.36 -5.60 20.13
N ALA A 139 -2.63 -6.26 19.20
CA ALA A 139 -2.22 -5.66 17.94
C ALA A 139 -3.44 -5.08 17.18
N MET A 140 -4.58 -5.76 17.25
CA MET A 140 -5.87 -5.29 16.75
C MET A 140 -6.89 -5.21 17.88
N ASN A 141 -7.70 -4.15 17.88
CA ASN A 141 -8.77 -3.91 18.85
C ASN A 141 -10.06 -3.66 18.08
N GLY A 142 -11.18 -4.25 18.53
CA GLY A 142 -12.47 -4.12 17.86
C GLY A 142 -12.67 -5.13 16.73
N ILE A 143 -13.01 -4.66 15.54
CA ILE A 143 -13.28 -5.51 14.37
C ILE A 143 -11.98 -6.19 13.93
N LEU A 144 -11.96 -7.52 13.97
CA LEU A 144 -10.82 -8.29 13.50
C LEU A 144 -10.78 -8.33 11.97
N PRO A 145 -9.62 -8.08 11.36
CA PRO A 145 -9.50 -8.11 9.91
C PRO A 145 -9.57 -9.55 9.41
N SER A 146 -10.20 -9.74 8.25
CA SER A 146 -10.22 -11.05 7.57
C SER A 146 -8.87 -11.42 6.94
N ARG A 147 -7.97 -10.43 6.75
CA ARG A 147 -6.63 -10.60 6.20
C ARG A 147 -5.63 -9.69 6.89
N MET A 148 -4.45 -10.22 7.17
CA MET A 148 -3.33 -9.44 7.71
C MET A 148 -2.09 -9.65 6.86
N VAL A 149 -1.44 -8.55 6.47
CA VAL A 149 -0.15 -8.55 5.78
C VAL A 149 0.85 -7.81 6.65
N PHE A 150 1.99 -8.45 6.88
CA PHE A 150 3.07 -7.89 7.70
C PHE A 150 4.23 -7.47 6.80
N GLY A 151 4.72 -6.26 7.02
CA GLY A 151 5.92 -5.74 6.37
C GLY A 151 6.88 -5.20 7.43
N LEU A 152 8.16 -5.55 7.31
CA LEU A 152 9.21 -4.98 8.14
C LEU A 152 10.04 -4.01 7.31
N ILE A 153 10.27 -2.83 7.87
CA ILE A 153 11.02 -1.77 7.22
C ILE A 153 11.88 -1.03 8.25
N SER A 154 12.97 -0.43 7.79
CA SER A 154 13.80 0.40 8.68
C SER A 154 13.04 1.65 9.08
N ASN A 155 13.21 2.10 10.32
CA ASN A 155 12.57 3.31 10.81
C ASN A 155 12.98 4.55 9.99
N SER A 156 14.23 4.61 9.53
CA SER A 156 14.72 5.71 8.69
C SER A 156 14.03 5.75 7.33
N ALA A 157 13.88 4.60 6.66
CA ALA A 157 13.12 4.54 5.40
C ALA A 157 11.65 4.90 5.61
N PHE A 158 11.01 4.38 6.67
CA PHE A 158 9.60 4.65 6.99
C PHE A 158 9.32 6.15 7.20
N ASN A 159 10.21 6.86 7.90
CA ASN A 159 10.07 8.30 8.14
C ASN A 159 10.56 9.19 6.98
N GLY A 160 11.08 8.58 5.92
CA GLY A 160 11.66 9.25 4.77
C GLY A 160 13.15 9.56 4.96
N ASP A 161 13.97 8.88 4.17
CA ASP A 161 15.38 9.19 3.97
C ASP A 161 15.62 9.15 2.46
N PHE A 162 16.23 10.19 1.90
CA PHE A 162 16.48 10.25 0.46
C PHE A 162 17.29 9.05 -0.05
N LYS A 163 18.10 8.40 0.79
CA LYS A 163 18.93 7.27 0.39
C LYS A 163 18.27 5.90 0.59
N LEU A 164 17.10 5.83 1.22
CA LEU A 164 16.45 4.57 1.55
C LEU A 164 15.05 4.52 0.96
N ASN A 165 14.73 3.40 0.32
CA ASN A 165 13.43 3.25 -0.31
C ASN A 165 12.37 2.85 0.75
N PRO A 166 11.29 3.65 0.96
CA PRO A 166 10.23 3.33 1.92
C PRO A 166 9.36 2.12 1.53
N PHE A 167 9.58 1.53 0.36
CA PHE A 167 8.93 0.30 -0.11
C PHE A 167 9.90 -0.89 -0.19
N ASN A 168 11.14 -0.73 0.27
CA ASN A 168 12.11 -1.82 0.39
C ASN A 168 11.91 -2.58 1.70
N PHE A 169 10.87 -3.41 1.74
CA PHE A 169 10.59 -4.29 2.88
C PHE A 169 11.66 -5.38 2.98
N LYS A 170 12.24 -5.54 4.18
CA LYS A 170 13.32 -6.48 4.45
C LYS A 170 12.83 -7.60 5.35
N ASN A 171 13.45 -8.77 5.26
CA ASN A 171 13.10 -9.89 6.14
C ASN A 171 13.71 -9.78 7.55
N TYR A 172 14.79 -9.01 7.71
CA TYR A 172 15.59 -8.89 8.95
C TYR A 172 15.95 -10.23 9.61
N ASN A 173 16.13 -11.29 8.82
CA ASN A 173 16.37 -12.66 9.29
C ASN A 173 15.32 -13.16 10.31
N LEU A 174 14.07 -12.68 10.20
CA LEU A 174 12.95 -13.18 11.00
C LEU A 174 12.87 -14.71 10.84
N SER A 175 12.89 -15.46 11.94
CA SER A 175 12.89 -16.92 11.91
C SER A 175 11.60 -17.54 12.43
N TYR A 176 10.74 -16.73 13.06
CA TYR A 176 9.47 -17.17 13.64
C TYR A 176 8.46 -16.01 13.65
N ILE A 177 7.24 -16.27 13.20
CA ILE A 177 6.10 -15.38 13.40
C ILE A 177 4.83 -16.19 13.59
N SER A 178 4.06 -15.80 14.60
CA SER A 178 2.75 -16.35 14.91
C SER A 178 1.78 -15.21 15.20
N LEU A 179 0.52 -15.42 14.80
CA LEU A 179 -0.60 -14.59 15.17
C LEU A 179 -1.54 -15.47 16.00
N SER A 180 -2.07 -14.94 17.08
CA SER A 180 -3.04 -15.63 17.92
C SER A 180 -4.28 -14.77 18.17
N GLU A 181 -5.42 -15.43 18.15
CA GLU A 181 -6.72 -14.88 18.52
C GLU A 181 -7.21 -15.65 19.75
N ASN A 182 -7.41 -14.96 20.87
CA ASN A 182 -7.92 -15.55 22.12
C ASN A 182 -7.17 -16.83 22.56
N GLY A 183 -5.84 -16.85 22.36
CA GLY A 183 -4.99 -17.99 22.71
C GLY A 183 -4.88 -19.08 21.63
N VAL A 184 -5.66 -19.00 20.56
CA VAL A 184 -5.60 -19.93 19.42
C VAL A 184 -4.74 -19.34 18.30
N GLN A 185 -3.82 -20.13 17.76
CA GLN A 185 -2.93 -19.67 16.71
C GLN A 185 -3.60 -19.68 15.32
N ILE A 186 -3.42 -18.59 14.56
CA ILE A 186 -3.96 -18.41 13.21
C ILE A 186 -2.84 -17.96 12.26
N PRO A 187 -2.43 -18.79 11.27
CA PRO A 187 -2.82 -20.19 11.08
C PRO A 187 -2.28 -21.09 12.21
N MET A 188 -2.86 -22.29 12.35
CA MET A 188 -2.56 -23.25 13.43
C MET A 188 -1.06 -23.60 13.56
N SER A 189 -0.31 -23.51 12.46
CA SER A 189 1.15 -23.67 12.48
C SER A 189 1.83 -22.34 12.18
N ALA A 190 2.74 -21.95 13.07
CA ALA A 190 3.58 -20.77 12.91
C ALA A 190 4.32 -20.77 11.58
N TYR A 191 4.73 -19.58 11.17
CA TYR A 191 5.63 -19.40 10.05
C TYR A 191 7.07 -19.39 10.58
N THR A 192 7.89 -20.32 10.08
CA THR A 192 9.29 -20.49 10.50
C THR A 192 10.26 -20.42 9.31
N PRO A 193 10.38 -19.26 8.64
CA PRO A 193 11.22 -19.15 7.45
C PRO A 193 12.71 -19.25 7.80
N SER A 194 13.50 -19.87 6.91
CA SER A 194 14.97 -19.79 6.94
C SER A 194 15.47 -19.12 5.67
N TYR A 195 15.78 -17.83 5.77
CA TYR A 195 16.27 -17.04 4.64
C TYR A 195 17.69 -17.44 4.22
N LYS A 196 18.54 -17.84 5.17
CA LYS A 196 19.91 -18.32 4.90
C LYS A 196 19.90 -19.59 4.03
N ASN A 197 18.94 -20.48 4.25
CA ASN A 197 18.85 -21.76 3.55
C ASN A 197 17.84 -21.72 2.38
N ASN A 198 17.26 -20.55 2.07
CA ASN A 198 16.20 -20.39 1.08
C ASN A 198 14.93 -21.23 1.34
N LEU A 199 14.58 -21.49 2.60
CA LEU A 199 13.41 -22.28 3.01
C LEU A 199 12.30 -21.35 3.52
N TYR A 200 11.53 -20.77 2.60
CA TYR A 200 10.41 -19.86 2.92
C TYR A 200 9.25 -19.94 1.91
N SER A 201 9.14 -21.03 1.17
CA SER A 201 8.14 -21.21 0.10
C SER A 201 6.70 -21.08 0.60
N ARG A 202 6.35 -21.69 1.75
CA ARG A 202 5.02 -21.56 2.37
C ARG A 202 4.68 -20.11 2.71
N ASN A 203 5.64 -19.37 3.26
CA ASN A 203 5.47 -17.96 3.62
C ASN A 203 5.23 -17.11 2.38
N TYR A 204 6.03 -17.33 1.34
CA TYR A 204 5.92 -16.61 0.08
C TYR A 204 4.59 -16.90 -0.62
N LEU A 205 4.19 -18.17 -0.71
CA LEU A 205 2.89 -18.56 -1.28
C LEU A 205 1.73 -17.93 -0.49
N SER A 206 1.80 -17.97 0.84
CA SER A 206 0.79 -17.35 1.69
C SER A 206 0.69 -15.84 1.45
N LEU A 207 1.83 -15.14 1.34
CA LEU A 207 1.86 -13.71 1.04
C LEU A 207 1.23 -13.42 -0.34
N TYR A 208 1.64 -14.18 -1.35
CA TYR A 208 1.17 -14.03 -2.73
C TYR A 208 -0.36 -14.21 -2.83
N LEU A 209 -0.91 -15.26 -2.22
CA LEU A 209 -2.34 -15.53 -2.23
C LEU A 209 -3.14 -14.47 -1.46
N GLN A 210 -2.57 -13.85 -0.43
CA GLN A 210 -3.27 -12.83 0.38
C GLN A 210 -3.30 -11.46 -0.30
N ILE A 211 -2.24 -11.10 -1.03
CA ILE A 211 -2.11 -9.82 -1.74
C ILE A 211 -2.91 -9.81 -3.03
N LEU A 212 -3.04 -10.96 -3.70
CA LEU A 212 -3.89 -11.02 -4.89
C LEU A 212 -5.35 -10.79 -4.50
N PRO A 213 -6.08 -9.89 -5.21
CA PRO A 213 -7.52 -9.84 -5.07
C PRO A 213 -8.04 -11.23 -5.43
N ASN A 214 -8.95 -11.78 -4.62
CA ASN A 214 -9.69 -12.97 -5.04
C ASN A 214 -10.39 -12.59 -6.35
N THR A 215 -9.85 -13.02 -7.48
CA THR A 215 -10.65 -13.20 -8.68
C THR A 215 -11.77 -14.12 -8.23
N ILE A 216 -12.96 -13.55 -8.18
CA ILE A 216 -14.20 -14.27 -7.92
C ILE A 216 -14.17 -15.48 -8.85
N GLN A 217 -14.08 -16.69 -8.28
CA GLN A 217 -14.49 -17.88 -9.01
C GLN A 217 -15.97 -17.67 -9.29
N THR A 218 -16.27 -17.28 -10.53
CA THR A 218 -17.61 -17.27 -11.12
C THR A 218 -18.12 -18.69 -11.27
#